data_AF-A0A4Y2UZX1-F1
#
_entry.id   AF-A0A4Y2UZX1-F1
#
_cell.length_a   1.000
_cell.length_b   1.000
_cell.length_c   1.000
_cell.angle_alpha   90.00
_cell.angle_beta   90.00
_cell.angle_gamma   90.00
#
_symmetry.space_group_name_H-M   'P 1'
#
loop_
_entity.id
_entity.type
_entity.pdbx_description
1 polymer ?
#
loop_
_entity_poly.entity_id
_entity_poly.type
_entity_poly.pdbx_seq_one_letter_code
_entity_poly.pdbx_strand_id
1 'polypeptide(L)'
;MGPAKKPPLSGQHSPQNFDTFFIIKRLTEKNENFSVSPFLVEKAITGSVGTVTFSKLMRSGDLLVEPHLSLNTSKGAITCGNLLNFTNEEITQELTGQGVKDVRRINIRRDGELLPTKHFILTFNTPRLPEYIKAGYVLCSVRPYIPNPLRCFKCQRFGHSKINCRWTLICARCAVAGHESTGCTAVEKCVNCQGNHTSFSRSCPKWELEKEIVTTKFKNNISFPEARRLVKALTPIEGKSYASVVDKNHPIY
;
A
#
# COMPACT_ATOMS: atom_id res chain seq x y z
N MET A 1 1.19 23.36 -44.04
CA MET A 1 1.34 22.30 -43.03
C MET A 1 0.09 22.33 -42.17
N GLY A 2 -0.80 21.35 -42.33
CA GLY A 2 -2.08 21.32 -41.61
C GLY A 2 -1.93 20.74 -40.19
N PRO A 3 -2.82 21.08 -39.25
CA PRO A 3 -2.82 20.50 -37.91
C PRO A 3 -3.05 18.98 -37.98
N ALA A 4 -2.32 18.24 -37.14
CA ALA A 4 -2.45 16.79 -37.04
C ALA A 4 -3.87 16.40 -36.60
N LYS A 5 -4.56 15.61 -37.44
CA LYS A 5 -5.88 15.06 -37.11
C LYS A 5 -5.72 14.03 -36.00
N LYS A 6 -6.39 14.25 -34.86
CA LYS A 6 -6.58 13.22 -33.82
C LYS A 6 -7.47 12.12 -34.40
N PRO A 7 -7.08 10.84 -34.37
CA PRO A 7 -8.02 9.78 -34.68
C PRO A 7 -9.08 9.73 -33.57
N PRO A 8 -10.38 9.57 -33.89
CA PRO A 8 -11.37 9.19 -32.89
C PRO A 8 -11.13 7.70 -32.56
N LEU A 9 -11.66 7.19 -31.44
CA LEU A 9 -12.29 5.86 -31.38
C LEU A 9 -12.68 5.48 -29.95
N SER A 10 -14.00 5.54 -29.73
CA SER A 10 -14.82 4.55 -29.00
C SER A 10 -14.69 4.41 -27.49
N GLY A 11 -15.86 4.59 -26.85
CA GLY A 11 -16.22 3.91 -25.61
C GLY A 11 -16.22 4.80 -24.37
N GLN A 12 -17.14 5.78 -24.30
CA GLN A 12 -17.51 6.35 -23.00
C GLN A 12 -18.11 5.25 -22.13
N HIS A 13 -17.32 4.68 -21.24
CA HIS A 13 -17.82 4.06 -20.03
C HIS A 13 -17.58 5.03 -18.88
N SER A 14 -18.67 5.38 -18.19
CA SER A 14 -18.63 6.20 -16.98
C SER A 14 -17.78 5.49 -15.91
N PRO A 15 -16.76 6.15 -15.35
CA PRO A 15 -15.93 5.55 -14.32
C PRO A 15 -16.72 5.38 -13.02
N GLN A 16 -16.71 4.16 -12.47
CA GLN A 16 -17.05 3.95 -11.07
C GLN A 16 -15.88 4.47 -10.22
N ASN A 17 -15.95 5.74 -9.85
CA ASN A 17 -15.17 6.29 -8.75
C ASN A 17 -15.71 5.67 -7.45
N PHE A 18 -14.84 5.09 -6.64
CA PHE A 18 -15.24 4.68 -5.30
C PHE A 18 -15.19 5.91 -4.40
N ASP A 19 -16.37 6.41 -4.04
CA ASP A 19 -16.52 7.47 -3.05
C ASP A 19 -15.88 7.05 -1.72
N THR A 20 -15.41 8.04 -0.95
CA THR A 20 -14.78 7.85 0.36
C THR A 20 -15.73 7.14 1.36
N PHE A 21 -17.03 7.23 1.11
CA PHE A 21 -18.10 6.58 1.83
C PHE A 21 -19.31 6.40 0.91
N PHE A 22 -20.16 5.42 1.22
CA PHE A 22 -21.45 5.21 0.58
C PHE A 22 -22.57 5.43 1.59
N ILE A 23 -23.67 6.02 1.14
CA ILE A 23 -24.93 6.03 1.90
C ILE A 23 -25.89 5.07 1.22
N ILE A 24 -26.16 3.94 1.87
CA ILE A 24 -27.15 2.97 1.40
C ILE A 24 -28.51 3.43 1.90
N LYS A 25 -29.31 3.94 0.96
CA LYS A 25 -30.69 4.36 1.22
C LYS A 25 -31.64 3.18 1.06
N ARG A 26 -32.70 3.18 1.87
CA ARG A 26 -33.82 2.27 1.67
C ARG A 26 -34.59 2.63 0.40
N LEU A 27 -35.15 1.63 -0.28
CA LEU A 27 -36.13 1.83 -1.36
C LEU A 27 -37.58 1.76 -0.86
N THR A 28 -37.81 1.28 0.36
CA THR A 28 -39.14 1.09 0.94
C THR A 28 -39.64 2.36 1.62
N GLU A 29 -40.92 2.70 1.43
CA GLU A 29 -41.60 3.84 2.06
C GLU A 29 -42.03 3.55 3.51
N LYS A 30 -41.98 2.28 3.94
CA LYS A 30 -42.32 1.90 5.31
C LYS A 30 -41.12 2.18 6.22
N ASN A 31 -41.37 2.85 7.35
CA ASN A 31 -40.33 3.25 8.30
C ASN A 31 -39.83 2.08 9.18
N GLU A 32 -39.48 0.96 8.55
CA GLU A 32 -38.87 -0.20 9.21
C GLU A 32 -37.36 0.05 9.30
N ASN A 33 -36.77 -0.21 10.47
CA ASN A 33 -35.32 -0.12 10.65
C ASN A 33 -34.63 -1.26 9.90
N PHE A 34 -33.36 -1.07 9.51
CA PHE A 34 -32.47 -2.21 9.21
C PHE A 34 -32.34 -3.06 10.49
N SER A 35 -33.24 -4.03 10.66
CA SER A 35 -33.25 -4.99 11.79
C SER A 35 -32.08 -5.97 11.73
N VAL A 36 -31.17 -5.82 10.77
CA VAL A 36 -30.09 -6.74 10.48
C VAL A 36 -28.81 -6.29 11.15
N SER A 37 -28.09 -7.25 11.73
CA SER A 37 -26.78 -7.03 12.34
C SER A 37 -25.82 -6.34 11.34
N PRO A 38 -25.03 -5.34 11.77
CA PRO A 38 -24.02 -4.69 10.93
C PRO A 38 -23.11 -5.67 10.19
N PHE A 39 -22.78 -6.81 10.81
CA PHE A 39 -21.97 -7.87 10.18
C PHE A 39 -22.64 -8.50 8.95
N LEU A 40 -23.95 -8.75 9.02
CA LEU A 40 -24.70 -9.30 7.88
C LEU A 40 -24.76 -8.28 6.74
N VAL A 41 -24.91 -6.99 7.08
CA VAL A 41 -24.89 -5.94 6.06
C VAL A 41 -23.52 -5.86 5.41
N GLU A 42 -22.44 -5.87 6.20
CA GLU A 42 -21.07 -5.89 5.71
C GLU A 42 -20.85 -7.05 4.71
N LYS A 43 -21.27 -8.26 5.08
CA LYS A 43 -21.16 -9.44 4.20
C LYS A 43 -22.00 -9.33 2.94
N ALA A 44 -23.22 -8.81 3.04
CA ALA A 44 -24.10 -8.64 1.89
C ALA A 44 -23.56 -7.62 0.87
N ILE A 45 -22.91 -6.55 1.34
CA ILE A 45 -22.41 -5.47 0.47
C ILE A 45 -20.96 -5.65 0.03
N THR A 46 -20.21 -6.58 0.64
CA THR A 46 -18.79 -6.81 0.31
C THR A 46 -18.58 -7.12 -1.19
N GLY A 47 -19.52 -7.82 -1.82
CA GLY A 47 -19.44 -8.12 -3.26
C GLY A 47 -19.53 -6.89 -4.18
N SER A 48 -20.19 -5.82 -3.71
CA SER A 48 -20.42 -4.60 -4.50
C SER A 48 -19.48 -3.45 -4.09
N VAL A 49 -19.20 -3.31 -2.80
CA VAL A 49 -18.45 -2.18 -2.21
C VAL A 49 -16.98 -2.56 -1.90
N GLY A 50 -16.64 -3.86 -1.99
CA GLY A 50 -15.36 -4.39 -1.57
C GLY A 50 -15.30 -4.60 -0.05
N THR A 51 -14.09 -4.82 0.47
CA THR A 51 -13.85 -4.88 1.93
C THR A 51 -14.29 -3.58 2.58
N VAL A 52 -15.12 -3.67 3.61
CA VAL A 52 -15.66 -2.54 4.36
C VAL A 52 -14.84 -2.37 5.64
N THR A 53 -14.49 -1.14 5.98
CA THR A 53 -13.81 -0.82 7.25
C THR A 53 -14.83 -0.60 8.36
N PHE A 54 -15.94 0.06 8.02
CA PHE A 54 -16.90 0.54 8.98
C PHE A 54 -18.29 0.64 8.35
N SER A 55 -19.32 0.29 9.13
CA SER A 55 -20.71 0.52 8.78
C SER A 55 -21.45 1.07 10.00
N LYS A 56 -22.29 2.10 9.81
CA LYS A 56 -23.07 2.72 10.89
C LYS A 56 -24.48 3.05 10.45
N LEU A 57 -25.45 2.65 11.27
CA LEU A 57 -26.83 3.08 11.12
C LEU A 57 -26.97 4.55 11.56
N MET A 58 -27.47 5.39 10.66
CA MET A 58 -27.72 6.80 10.93
C MET A 58 -29.08 7.00 11.59
N ARG A 59 -29.28 8.17 12.22
CA ARG A 59 -30.56 8.54 12.84
C ARG A 59 -31.71 8.62 11.81
N SER A 60 -31.40 8.83 10.52
CA SER A 60 -32.38 8.79 9.42
C SER A 60 -32.89 7.38 9.11
N GLY A 61 -32.25 6.34 9.65
CA GLY A 61 -32.46 4.94 9.28
C GLY A 61 -31.67 4.48 8.07
N ASP A 62 -30.85 5.34 7.44
CA ASP A 62 -29.92 4.96 6.37
C ASP A 62 -28.63 4.37 6.92
N LEU A 63 -27.90 3.64 6.08
CA LEU A 63 -26.61 3.07 6.46
C LEU A 63 -25.44 3.82 5.80
N LEU A 64 -24.53 4.33 6.63
CA LEU A 64 -23.22 4.83 6.21
C LEU A 64 -22.25 3.66 6.13
N VAL A 65 -21.55 3.52 4.99
CA VAL A 65 -20.56 2.46 4.76
C VAL A 65 -19.26 3.09 4.29
N GLU A 66 -18.16 2.78 4.97
CA GLU A 66 -16.83 3.24 4.59
C GLU A 66 -16.00 2.06 4.04
N PRO A 67 -15.68 2.04 2.74
CA PRO A 67 -14.84 1.01 2.16
C PRO A 67 -13.40 1.08 2.69
N HIS A 68 -12.70 -0.04 2.66
CA HIS A 68 -11.30 -0.09 3.06
C HIS A 68 -10.39 0.47 1.98
N LEU A 69 -9.88 1.68 2.24
CA LEU A 69 -9.11 2.52 1.31
C LEU A 69 -7.92 1.82 0.63
N SER A 70 -7.31 0.84 1.30
CA SER A 70 -6.10 0.15 0.81
C SER A 70 -6.27 -1.33 0.48
N LEU A 71 -7.39 -1.96 0.85
CA LEU A 71 -7.64 -3.38 0.56
C LEU A 71 -8.47 -3.56 -0.71
N ASN A 72 -9.24 -2.53 -1.09
CA ASN A 72 -10.03 -2.50 -2.32
C ASN A 72 -9.22 -2.03 -3.54
N THR A 73 -7.91 -1.90 -3.39
CA THR A 73 -7.04 -1.33 -4.42
C THR A 73 -5.76 -2.14 -4.49
N SER A 74 -5.24 -2.32 -5.70
CA SER A 74 -3.98 -3.02 -5.93
C SER A 74 -3.00 -2.09 -6.63
N LYS A 75 -1.70 -2.37 -6.51
CA LYS A 75 -0.65 -1.60 -7.18
C LYS A 75 0.20 -2.51 -8.03
N GLY A 76 0.34 -2.13 -9.30
CA GLY A 76 1.16 -2.83 -10.28
C GLY A 76 2.30 -1.96 -10.78
N ALA A 77 3.40 -2.58 -11.15
CA ALA A 77 4.50 -1.95 -11.85
C ALA A 77 4.52 -2.44 -13.31
N ILE A 78 4.62 -1.51 -14.24
CA ILE A 78 4.78 -1.80 -15.67
C ILE A 78 6.06 -1.15 -16.19
N THR A 79 6.57 -1.68 -17.30
CA THR A 79 7.64 -1.07 -18.09
C THR A 79 7.12 -0.84 -19.49
N CYS A 80 6.99 0.42 -19.92
CA CYS A 80 6.45 0.76 -21.23
C CYS A 80 7.15 2.00 -21.81
N GLY A 81 7.92 1.81 -22.88
CA GLY A 81 8.63 2.89 -23.55
C GLY A 81 7.70 3.87 -24.26
N ASN A 82 6.57 3.39 -24.78
CA ASN A 82 5.60 4.20 -25.51
C ASN A 82 4.95 5.27 -24.62
N LEU A 83 4.93 5.07 -23.31
CA LEU A 83 4.39 6.02 -22.35
C LEU A 83 5.42 7.08 -21.91
N LEU A 84 6.67 6.99 -22.36
CA LEU A 84 7.76 7.82 -21.85
C LEU A 84 7.51 9.33 -22.04
N ASN A 85 6.87 9.74 -23.13
CA ASN A 85 6.67 11.17 -23.44
C ASN A 85 5.33 11.73 -22.95
N PHE A 86 4.52 10.93 -22.25
CA PHE A 86 3.21 11.34 -21.75
C PHE A 86 3.26 11.71 -20.27
N THR A 87 2.47 12.67 -19.84
CA THR A 87 2.33 13.05 -18.43
C THR A 87 1.61 11.95 -17.64
N ASN A 88 1.74 11.95 -16.30
CA ASN A 88 1.05 10.95 -15.48
C ASN A 88 -0.48 11.11 -15.59
N GLU A 89 -0.95 12.33 -15.76
CA GLU A 89 -2.35 12.71 -15.91
C GLU A 89 -2.93 12.16 -17.22
N GLU A 90 -2.22 12.35 -18.34
CA GLU A 90 -2.60 11.79 -19.64
C GLU A 90 -2.66 10.25 -19.58
N ILE A 91 -1.64 9.61 -19.01
CA ILE A 91 -1.61 8.15 -18.89
C ILE A 91 -2.75 7.66 -17.99
N THR A 92 -3.04 8.37 -16.90
CA THR A 92 -4.14 8.02 -16.00
C THR A 92 -5.48 8.10 -16.72
N GLN A 93 -5.73 9.19 -17.47
CA GLN A 93 -6.96 9.38 -18.23
C GLN A 93 -7.17 8.25 -19.27
N GLU A 94 -6.13 7.93 -20.04
CA GLU A 94 -6.19 6.87 -21.07
C GLU A 94 -6.38 5.46 -20.47
N LEU A 95 -5.78 5.19 -19.31
CA LEU A 95 -5.87 3.87 -18.67
C LEU A 95 -7.06 3.73 -17.70
N THR A 96 -7.84 4.80 -17.48
CA THR A 96 -8.99 4.79 -16.57
C THR A 96 -10.00 3.69 -16.93
N GLY A 97 -10.25 3.47 -18.24
CA GLY A 97 -11.16 2.42 -18.73
C GLY A 97 -10.69 0.99 -18.40
N GLN A 98 -9.44 0.82 -17.96
CA GLN A 98 -8.87 -0.46 -17.53
C GLN A 98 -8.73 -0.55 -16.00
N GLY A 99 -9.44 0.32 -15.27
CA GLY A 99 -9.46 0.34 -13.80
C GLY A 99 -8.26 1.03 -13.15
N VAL A 100 -7.41 1.72 -13.92
CA VAL A 100 -6.32 2.54 -13.36
C VAL A 100 -6.90 3.82 -12.77
N LYS A 101 -6.60 4.08 -11.50
CA LYS A 101 -7.08 5.27 -10.76
C LYS A 101 -6.00 6.33 -10.57
N ASP A 102 -4.73 5.92 -10.62
CA ASP A 102 -3.57 6.78 -10.36
C ASP A 102 -2.32 6.18 -11.00
N VAL A 103 -1.48 7.04 -11.58
CA VAL A 103 -0.23 6.66 -12.22
C VAL A 103 0.92 7.45 -11.62
N ARG A 104 1.96 6.73 -11.19
CA ARG A 104 3.20 7.32 -10.73
C ARG A 104 4.38 6.81 -11.53
N ARG A 105 5.01 7.71 -12.30
CA ARG A 105 6.29 7.45 -12.95
C ARG A 105 7.44 7.32 -11.94
N ILE A 106 8.31 6.34 -12.15
CA ILE A 106 9.56 6.22 -11.40
C ILE A 106 10.60 7.11 -12.10
N ASN A 107 11.23 7.99 -11.33
CA ASN A 107 12.31 8.84 -11.82
C ASN A 107 13.65 8.35 -11.25
N ILE A 108 14.71 8.52 -12.03
CA ILE A 108 16.09 8.24 -11.61
C ILE A 108 16.85 9.55 -11.48
N ARG A 109 17.74 9.63 -10.49
CA ARG A 109 18.70 10.75 -10.41
C ARG A 109 19.99 10.36 -11.12
N ARG A 110 20.44 11.19 -12.07
CA ARG A 110 21.77 11.11 -12.72
C ARG A 110 22.35 12.51 -12.76
N ASP A 111 23.59 12.67 -12.31
CA ASP A 111 24.32 13.95 -12.31
C ASP A 111 23.57 15.11 -11.62
N GLY A 112 22.79 14.79 -10.58
CA GLY A 112 21.98 15.77 -9.84
C GLY A 112 20.59 16.05 -10.44
N GLU A 113 20.35 15.66 -11.69
CA GLU A 113 19.07 15.87 -12.37
C GLU A 113 18.12 14.67 -12.18
N LEU A 114 16.82 14.97 -12.13
CA LEU A 114 15.76 13.97 -11.99
C LEU A 114 15.19 13.61 -13.37
N LEU A 115 15.60 12.46 -13.88
CA LEU A 115 15.23 11.99 -15.21
C LEU A 115 14.03 11.03 -15.16
N PRO A 116 13.03 11.18 -16.05
CA PRO A 116 11.95 10.23 -16.16
C PRO A 116 12.42 8.88 -16.68
N THR A 117 11.80 7.79 -16.21
CA THR A 117 12.04 6.44 -16.75
C THR A 117 10.79 5.89 -17.42
N LYS A 118 10.97 4.81 -18.19
CA LYS A 118 9.88 4.03 -18.80
C LYS A 118 9.14 3.12 -17.80
N HIS A 119 9.37 3.28 -16.50
CA HIS A 119 8.77 2.45 -15.45
C HIS A 119 7.69 3.23 -14.71
N PHE A 120 6.51 2.63 -14.60
CA PHE A 120 5.34 3.25 -14.02
C PHE A 120 4.75 2.34 -12.94
N ILE A 121 4.20 2.96 -11.90
CA ILE A 121 3.43 2.30 -10.86
C ILE A 121 1.99 2.72 -11.07
N LEU A 122 1.14 1.77 -11.41
CA LEU A 122 -0.29 1.94 -11.58
C LEU A 122 -0.97 1.57 -10.27
N THR A 123 -1.89 2.41 -9.81
CA THR A 123 -2.84 2.02 -8.77
C THR A 123 -4.17 1.68 -9.43
N PHE A 124 -4.67 0.48 -9.17
CA PHE A 124 -5.96 0.00 -9.68
C PHE A 124 -7.05 0.20 -8.64
N ASN A 125 -8.28 0.38 -9.10
CA ASN A 125 -9.48 0.43 -8.27
C ASN A 125 -10.03 -0.98 -7.91
N THR A 126 -9.27 -2.04 -8.22
CA THR A 126 -9.60 -3.43 -7.90
C THR A 126 -8.64 -4.01 -6.86
N PRO A 127 -9.11 -4.89 -5.96
CA PRO A 127 -8.25 -5.58 -4.99
C PRO A 127 -7.33 -6.62 -5.64
N ARG A 128 -7.76 -7.20 -6.78
CA ARG A 128 -6.98 -8.14 -7.57
C ARG A 128 -6.23 -7.38 -8.66
N LEU A 129 -4.95 -7.68 -8.77
CA LEU A 129 -4.09 -7.08 -9.79
C LEU A 129 -4.37 -7.74 -11.15
N PRO A 130 -4.65 -6.97 -12.22
CA PRO A 130 -4.71 -7.55 -13.56
C PRO A 130 -3.31 -8.01 -13.97
N GLU A 131 -3.23 -9.06 -14.79
CA GLU A 131 -1.95 -9.58 -15.28
C GLU A 131 -1.35 -8.70 -16.40
N TYR A 132 -2.22 -8.01 -17.15
CA TYR A 132 -1.85 -7.15 -18.27
C TYR A 132 -2.74 -5.90 -18.35
N ILE A 133 -2.20 -4.85 -18.97
CA ILE A 133 -2.95 -3.69 -19.46
C ILE A 133 -2.54 -3.37 -20.90
N LYS A 134 -3.42 -2.73 -21.66
CA LYS A 134 -3.14 -2.23 -23.00
C LYS A 134 -2.74 -0.76 -22.93
N ALA A 135 -1.54 -0.43 -23.39
CA ALA A 135 -1.07 0.94 -23.60
C ALA A 135 -0.98 1.21 -25.10
N GLY A 136 -2.05 1.77 -25.69
CA GLY A 136 -2.24 1.79 -27.13
C GLY A 136 -2.31 0.37 -27.70
N TYR A 137 -1.44 0.05 -28.66
CA TYR A 137 -1.35 -1.29 -29.26
C TYR A 137 -0.43 -2.27 -28.49
N VAL A 138 0.19 -1.82 -27.38
CA VAL A 138 1.14 -2.63 -26.61
C VAL A 138 0.44 -3.27 -25.42
N LEU A 139 0.59 -4.60 -25.27
CA LEU A 139 0.18 -5.31 -24.07
C LEU A 139 1.32 -5.29 -23.03
N CYS A 140 1.13 -4.58 -21.94
CA CYS A 140 2.11 -4.46 -20.87
C CYS A 140 1.80 -5.45 -19.73
N SER A 141 2.76 -6.32 -19.40
CA SER A 141 2.67 -7.15 -18.19
C SER A 141 2.73 -6.28 -16.93
N VAL A 142 1.82 -6.56 -16.00
CA VAL A 142 1.68 -5.87 -14.72
C VAL A 142 2.23 -6.78 -13.63
N ARG A 143 3.28 -6.31 -12.95
CA ARG A 143 3.87 -7.04 -11.82
C ARG A 143 3.43 -6.42 -10.50
N PRO A 144 3.20 -7.19 -9.42
CA PRO A 144 2.89 -6.60 -8.11
C PRO A 144 3.95 -5.58 -7.67
N TYR A 145 3.52 -4.36 -7.33
CA TYR A 145 4.41 -3.35 -6.79
C TYR A 145 4.57 -3.54 -5.29
N ILE A 146 5.78 -3.90 -4.86
CA ILE A 146 6.14 -4.05 -3.45
C ILE A 146 7.03 -2.86 -3.03
N PRO A 147 6.51 -1.90 -2.26
CA PRO A 147 7.31 -0.76 -1.81
C PRO A 147 8.44 -1.18 -0.86
N ASN A 148 9.39 -0.26 -0.63
CA ASN A 148 10.34 -0.41 0.47
C ASN A 148 9.67 -0.12 1.81
N PRO A 149 10.19 -0.65 2.92
CA PRO A 149 9.72 -0.33 4.26
C PRO A 149 9.61 1.18 4.47
N LEU A 150 8.45 1.61 4.99
CA LEU A 150 8.22 3.01 5.31
C LEU A 150 9.07 3.40 6.52
N ARG A 151 10.15 4.14 6.28
CA ARG A 151 10.98 4.75 7.33
C ARG A 151 10.51 6.18 7.59
N CYS A 152 10.28 6.49 8.87
CA CYS A 152 9.99 7.85 9.29
C CYS A 152 11.25 8.73 9.18
N PHE A 153 11.23 9.78 8.36
CA PHE A 153 12.37 10.68 8.20
C PHE A 153 12.65 11.58 9.42
N LYS A 154 11.77 11.57 10.44
CA LYS A 154 11.99 12.28 11.72
C LYS A 154 12.68 11.40 12.75
N CYS A 155 12.10 10.24 13.08
CA CYS A 155 12.61 9.38 14.16
C CYS A 155 13.37 8.14 13.67
N GLN A 156 13.47 7.93 12.36
CA GLN A 156 14.20 6.85 11.70
C GLN A 156 13.65 5.43 11.93
N ARG A 157 12.55 5.29 12.69
CA ARG A 157 11.84 4.02 12.90
C ARG A 157 10.93 3.67 11.71
N PHE A 158 10.65 2.38 11.56
CA PHE A 158 9.74 1.89 10.53
C PHE A 158 8.25 2.02 10.92
N GLY A 159 7.38 1.99 9.92
CA GLY A 159 5.93 1.79 10.08
C GLY A 159 5.08 3.06 10.12
N HIS A 160 5.67 4.26 10.09
CA HIS A 160 4.91 5.51 10.07
C HIS A 160 5.61 6.62 9.29
N SER A 161 4.84 7.61 8.86
CA SER A 161 5.32 8.80 8.14
C SER A 161 5.84 9.87 9.12
N LYS A 162 6.53 10.89 8.58
CA LYS A 162 6.92 12.08 9.36
C LYS A 162 5.71 12.83 9.94
N ILE A 163 4.61 12.88 9.20
CA ILE A 163 3.38 13.61 9.57
C ILE A 163 2.72 12.97 10.79
N ASN A 164 2.73 11.63 10.87
CA ASN A 164 2.14 10.89 11.99
C ASN A 164 3.15 10.60 13.12
N CYS A 165 4.34 11.20 13.08
CA CYS A 165 5.41 10.90 14.02
C CYS A 165 5.25 11.65 15.34
N ARG A 166 5.12 10.91 16.44
CA ARG A 166 5.03 11.43 17.81
C ARG A 166 6.38 11.50 18.53
N TRP A 167 7.45 11.04 17.88
CA TRP A 167 8.79 10.98 18.46
C TRP A 167 9.64 12.20 18.08
N THR A 168 10.76 12.38 18.77
CA THR A 168 11.73 13.46 18.52
C THR A 168 12.55 13.20 17.23
N LEU A 169 13.23 14.26 16.76
CA LEU A 169 14.17 14.15 15.65
C LEU A 169 15.38 13.31 16.07
N ILE A 170 15.66 12.27 15.29
CA ILE A 170 16.79 11.35 15.47
C ILE A 170 17.65 11.39 14.20
N CYS A 171 18.96 11.53 14.38
CA CYS A 171 19.92 11.48 13.30
C CYS A 171 19.95 10.09 12.64
N ALA A 172 19.77 10.04 11.31
CA ALA A 172 19.79 8.77 10.57
C ALA A 172 21.17 8.09 10.55
N ARG A 173 22.25 8.84 10.82
CA ARG A 173 23.63 8.33 10.84
C ARG A 173 23.99 7.74 12.19
N CYS A 174 23.85 8.49 13.28
CA CYS A 174 24.36 8.11 14.61
C CYS A 174 23.29 7.77 15.65
N ALA A 175 22.00 7.82 15.28
CA ALA A 175 20.86 7.57 16.17
C ALA A 175 20.73 8.50 17.39
N VAL A 176 21.50 9.60 17.45
CA VAL A 176 21.40 10.62 18.49
C VAL A 176 20.29 11.62 18.18
N ALA A 177 19.60 12.09 19.23
CA ALA A 177 18.54 13.08 19.10
C ALA A 177 19.08 14.50 18.84
N GLY A 178 18.25 15.34 18.22
CA GLY A 178 18.49 16.79 18.18
C GLY A 178 19.19 17.33 16.93
N HIS A 179 19.55 16.50 15.94
CA HIS A 179 20.08 16.98 14.66
C HIS A 179 19.74 16.05 13.48
N GLU A 180 19.87 16.57 12.26
CA GLU A 180 19.71 15.81 11.01
C GLU A 180 21.01 15.10 10.60
N SER A 181 20.94 14.12 9.69
CA SER A 181 22.14 13.40 9.25
C SER A 181 23.06 14.20 8.31
N THR A 182 22.58 15.28 7.73
CA THR A 182 23.34 16.12 6.80
C THR A 182 24.52 16.75 7.54
N GLY A 183 25.75 16.46 7.09
CA GLY A 183 26.97 16.95 7.75
C GLY A 183 27.34 16.25 9.06
N CYS A 184 26.60 15.21 9.48
CA CYS A 184 26.96 14.42 10.65
C CYS A 184 28.17 13.52 10.35
N THR A 185 29.24 13.65 11.13
CA THR A 185 30.48 12.85 11.02
C THR A 185 30.62 11.80 12.11
N ALA A 186 29.68 11.74 13.06
CA ALA A 186 29.70 10.75 14.14
C ALA A 186 29.64 9.30 13.62
N VAL A 187 30.07 8.38 14.47
CA VAL A 187 30.07 6.93 14.20
C VAL A 187 28.66 6.46 13.84
N GLU A 188 28.58 5.61 12.82
CA GLU A 188 27.30 5.10 12.35
C GLU A 188 26.65 4.16 13.36
N LYS A 189 25.37 4.39 13.63
CA LYS A 189 24.57 3.59 14.55
C LYS A 189 23.11 3.59 14.10
N CYS A 190 22.53 2.40 14.01
CA CYS A 190 21.15 2.23 13.59
C CYS A 190 20.19 2.33 14.77
N VAL A 191 19.16 3.18 14.68
CA VAL A 191 18.15 3.30 15.75
C VAL A 191 17.32 2.01 15.93
N ASN A 192 17.21 1.20 14.87
CA ASN A 192 16.30 0.05 14.84
C ASN A 192 16.96 -1.22 15.39
N CYS A 193 18.22 -1.50 15.03
CA CYS A 193 18.94 -2.71 15.47
C CYS A 193 20.18 -2.42 16.34
N GLN A 194 20.54 -1.15 16.56
CA GLN A 194 21.73 -0.73 17.30
C GLN A 194 23.08 -1.14 16.66
N GLY A 195 23.08 -1.64 15.42
CA GLY A 195 24.29 -2.03 14.70
C GLY A 195 25.07 -0.85 14.08
N ASN A 196 26.30 -1.15 13.65
CA ASN A 196 27.28 -0.19 13.10
C ASN A 196 26.99 0.14 11.63
N HIS A 197 25.84 0.73 11.36
CA HIS A 197 25.44 1.23 10.04
C HIS A 197 24.36 2.30 10.19
N THR A 198 24.18 3.12 9.17
CA THR A 198 23.09 4.12 9.14
C THR A 198 21.69 3.48 9.18
N SER A 199 20.71 4.21 9.72
CA SER A 199 19.32 3.76 9.85
C SER A 199 18.58 3.56 8.50
N PHE A 200 19.21 3.93 7.38
CA PHE A 200 18.69 3.68 6.03
C PHE A 200 19.39 2.52 5.31
N SER A 201 20.29 1.81 5.99
CA SER A 201 20.95 0.63 5.42
C SER A 201 19.95 -0.48 5.11
N ARG A 202 20.13 -1.12 3.93
CA ARG A 202 19.35 -2.29 3.50
C ARG A 202 19.86 -3.61 4.08
N SER A 203 21.08 -3.64 4.62
CA SER A 203 21.64 -4.79 5.33
C SER A 203 21.24 -4.83 6.82
N CYS A 204 20.36 -3.93 7.25
CA CYS A 204 19.88 -3.93 8.62
C CYS A 204 18.91 -5.12 8.82
N PRO A 205 19.11 -5.99 9.84
CA PRO A 205 18.21 -7.13 10.07
C PRO A 205 16.77 -6.71 10.36
N LYS A 206 16.58 -5.53 10.97
CA LYS A 206 15.24 -4.94 11.15
C LYS A 206 14.64 -4.43 9.84
N TRP A 207 15.47 -3.97 8.90
CA TRP A 207 14.99 -3.57 7.57
C TRP A 207 14.55 -4.80 6.76
N GLU A 208 15.33 -5.87 6.79
CA GLU A 208 15.02 -7.13 6.10
C GLU A 208 13.70 -7.73 6.60
N LEU A 209 13.53 -7.82 7.93
CA LEU A 209 12.27 -8.26 8.54
C LEU A 209 11.08 -7.39 8.11
N GLU A 210 11.23 -6.05 8.14
CA GLU A 210 10.16 -5.16 7.67
C GLU A 210 9.91 -5.28 6.16
N LYS A 211 10.95 -5.58 5.35
CA LYS A 211 10.80 -5.83 3.92
C LYS A 211 9.99 -7.10 3.67
N GLU A 212 10.20 -8.14 4.46
CA GLU A 212 9.41 -9.36 4.41
C GLU A 212 7.95 -9.09 4.81
N ILE A 213 7.71 -8.39 5.91
CA ILE A 213 6.36 -7.99 6.35
C ILE A 213 5.62 -7.21 5.28
N VAL A 214 6.27 -6.20 4.68
CA VAL A 214 5.70 -5.42 3.57
C VAL A 214 5.42 -6.33 2.37
N THR A 215 6.34 -7.22 2.03
CA THR A 215 6.16 -8.17 0.92
C THR A 215 4.95 -9.06 1.14
N THR A 216 4.82 -9.68 2.32
CA THR A 216 3.68 -10.53 2.70
C THR A 216 2.37 -9.75 2.67
N LYS A 217 2.37 -8.52 3.20
CA LYS A 217 1.21 -7.62 3.14
C LYS A 217 0.71 -7.41 1.71
N PHE A 218 1.61 -7.09 0.78
CA PHE A 218 1.23 -6.73 -0.59
C PHE A 218 0.98 -7.94 -1.49
N LYS A 219 1.69 -9.06 -1.28
CA LYS A 219 1.45 -10.30 -2.03
C LYS A 219 0.11 -10.95 -1.66
N ASN A 220 -0.23 -10.95 -0.37
CA ASN A 220 -1.43 -11.63 0.12
C ASN A 220 -2.65 -10.70 0.24
N ASN A 221 -2.48 -9.39 -0.02
CA ASN A 221 -3.49 -8.36 0.17
C ASN A 221 -4.16 -8.41 1.55
N ILE A 222 -3.35 -8.42 2.60
CA ILE A 222 -3.80 -8.48 4.00
C ILE A 222 -3.42 -7.21 4.77
N SER A 223 -3.83 -7.11 6.03
CA SER A 223 -3.46 -5.99 6.91
C SER A 223 -2.00 -6.09 7.38
N PHE A 224 -1.39 -4.97 7.78
CA PHE A 224 -0.05 -4.98 8.38
C PHE A 224 0.04 -5.80 9.69
N PRO A 225 -0.91 -5.70 10.64
CA PRO A 225 -0.91 -6.54 11.84
C PRO A 225 -0.94 -8.04 11.50
N GLU A 226 -1.74 -8.42 10.51
CA GLU A 226 -1.83 -9.81 10.08
C GLU A 226 -0.54 -10.29 9.40
N ALA A 227 0.04 -9.49 8.50
CA ALA A 227 1.31 -9.80 7.86
C ALA A 227 2.44 -9.96 8.90
N ARG A 228 2.49 -9.11 9.93
CA ARG A 228 3.43 -9.23 11.06
C ARG A 228 3.25 -10.55 11.81
N ARG A 229 2.01 -10.95 12.07
CA ARG A 229 1.69 -12.21 12.75
C ARG A 229 2.19 -13.41 11.93
N LEU A 230 1.94 -13.42 10.62
CA LEU A 230 2.38 -14.50 9.72
C LEU A 230 3.90 -14.61 9.65
N VAL A 231 4.60 -13.50 9.40
CA VAL A 231 6.08 -13.51 9.35
C VAL A 231 6.67 -13.96 10.69
N LYS A 232 6.13 -13.46 11.81
CA LYS A 232 6.57 -13.88 13.15
C LYS A 232 6.35 -15.38 13.41
N ALA A 233 5.27 -15.96 12.89
CA ALA A 233 5.00 -17.39 13.02
C ALA A 233 5.94 -18.26 12.18
N LEU A 234 6.46 -17.73 11.07
CA LEU A 234 7.41 -18.42 10.19
C LEU A 234 8.85 -18.33 10.68
N THR A 235 9.22 -17.23 11.36
CA THR A 235 10.54 -17.09 11.99
C THR A 235 10.59 -17.91 13.28
N PRO A 236 11.45 -18.95 13.38
CA PRO A 236 11.64 -19.67 14.62
C PRO A 236 12.14 -18.72 15.71
N ILE A 237 11.64 -18.87 16.94
CA ILE A 237 12.23 -18.19 18.10
C ILE A 237 13.57 -18.89 18.35
N GLU A 238 14.68 -18.16 18.20
CA GLU A 238 16.00 -18.66 18.62
C GLU A 238 15.90 -19.23 20.05
N GLY A 239 16.23 -20.52 20.20
CA GLY A 239 16.25 -21.21 21.49
C GLY A 239 14.92 -21.78 21.98
N LYS A 240 13.83 -21.79 21.19
CA LYS A 240 12.60 -22.53 21.54
C LYS A 240 12.22 -23.51 20.44
N SER A 241 12.80 -24.72 20.50
CA SER A 241 12.31 -25.87 19.74
C SER A 241 11.00 -26.37 20.36
N TYR A 242 10.18 -27.09 19.57
CA TYR A 242 9.00 -27.79 20.10
C TYR A 242 9.37 -28.68 21.32
N ALA A 243 10.53 -29.36 21.27
CA ALA A 243 11.05 -30.16 22.37
C ALA A 243 11.24 -29.35 23.68
N SER A 244 11.79 -28.13 23.60
CA SER A 244 12.02 -27.28 24.78
C SER A 244 10.75 -26.79 25.50
N VAL A 245 9.59 -26.88 24.84
CA VAL A 245 8.28 -26.51 25.41
C VAL A 245 7.64 -27.72 26.10
N VAL A 246 7.86 -28.93 25.59
CA VAL A 246 7.34 -30.18 26.17
C VAL A 246 8.09 -30.55 27.46
N ASP A 247 9.41 -30.32 27.52
CA ASP A 247 10.24 -30.64 28.70
C ASP A 247 9.86 -29.86 29.98
N LYS A 248 9.12 -28.74 29.86
CA LYS A 248 8.71 -27.94 31.02
C LYS A 248 7.42 -28.42 31.71
N ASN A 249 6.73 -29.39 31.11
CA ASN A 249 5.41 -29.84 31.56
C ASN A 249 5.40 -31.25 32.19
N HIS A 250 6.55 -31.87 32.43
CA HIS A 250 6.61 -33.10 33.21
C HIS A 250 6.84 -32.77 34.70
N PRO A 251 5.85 -33.00 35.58
CA PRO A 251 6.16 -33.17 36.99
C PRO A 251 7.04 -34.41 37.11
N ILE A 252 8.20 -34.24 37.74
CA ILE A 252 9.07 -35.35 38.15
C ILE A 252 8.25 -36.19 39.12
N TYR A 253 7.93 -37.42 38.71
CA TYR A 253 7.41 -38.46 39.60
C TYR A 253 8.54 -39.05 40.43
#